data_AF-A0A3N5R0X0-F1
#
_entry.id   AF-A0A3N5R0X0-F1
#
_cell.length_a   1.000
_cell.length_b   1.000
_cell.length_c   1.000
_cell.angle_alpha   90.00
_cell.angle_beta   90.00
_cell.angle_gamma   90.00
#
_symmetry.space_group_name_H-M   'P 1'
#
loop_
_entity.id
_entity.type
_entity.pdbx_description
1 polymer ?
#
loop_
_entity_poly.entity_id
_entity_poly.type
_entity_poly.pdbx_seq_one_letter_code
_entity_poly.pdbx_strand_id
1 'polypeptide(L)'
;MSLFFHTLSELKPEDHICFFYRSEEEHRDVLSIYLREGLERNEKIIYILDYHDPETICRYLSEAGFQAEHYMDTGQLLFLFADESYLRPGYFNPSSMIALIRAEGQRASRQGFPAVRIASEMTWVLMGRTGSERL
;
A
#
# COMPACT_ATOMS: atom_id res chain seq x y z
N MET A 1 -1.81 11.67 -21.68
CA MET A 1 -1.51 11.07 -20.36
C MET A 1 -2.01 12.05 -19.30
N SER A 2 -2.98 11.65 -18.47
CA SER A 2 -3.65 12.52 -17.48
C SER A 2 -2.65 13.10 -16.47
N LEU A 3 -2.84 14.37 -16.03
CA LEU A 3 -2.04 15.05 -15.01
C LEU A 3 -1.86 14.23 -13.72
N PHE A 4 -2.85 13.41 -13.38
CA PHE A 4 -2.82 12.55 -12.19
C PHE A 4 -1.68 11.53 -12.22
N PHE A 5 -1.36 10.97 -13.39
CA PHE A 5 -0.28 9.97 -13.50
C PHE A 5 1.11 10.58 -13.32
N HIS A 6 1.29 11.85 -13.71
CA HIS A 6 2.54 12.57 -13.49
C HIS A 6 2.78 12.83 -11.99
N THR A 7 1.71 13.19 -11.26
CA THR A 7 1.78 13.39 -9.81
C THR A 7 2.24 12.14 -9.06
N LEU A 8 1.80 10.94 -9.49
CA LEU A 8 2.17 9.67 -8.83
C LEU A 8 3.66 9.36 -8.93
N SER A 9 4.29 9.62 -10.08
CA SER A 9 5.73 9.44 -10.29
C SER A 9 6.60 10.46 -9.55
N GLU A 10 6.02 11.58 -9.12
CA GLU A 10 6.74 12.66 -8.42
C GLU A 10 6.61 12.59 -6.91
N LEU A 11 5.86 11.61 -6.37
CA LEU A 11 5.68 11.44 -4.93
C LEU A 11 7.02 11.22 -4.21
N LYS A 12 7.23 12.01 -3.17
CA LYS A 12 8.37 11.97 -2.27
C LYS A 12 8.00 11.26 -0.98
N PRO A 13 9.00 10.82 -0.19
CA PRO A 13 8.73 10.41 1.18
C PRO A 13 7.93 11.48 1.92
N GLU A 14 6.99 11.06 2.78
CA GLU A 14 6.03 11.89 3.53
C GLU A 14 4.81 12.38 2.74
N ASP A 15 4.78 12.25 1.41
CA ASP A 15 3.56 12.53 0.65
C ASP A 15 2.47 11.48 0.97
N HIS A 16 1.23 11.94 1.09
CA HIS A 16 0.06 11.10 1.32
C HIS A 16 -1.03 11.45 0.32
N ILE A 17 -1.59 10.43 -0.33
CA ILE A 17 -2.67 10.56 -1.30
C ILE A 17 -3.82 9.62 -0.94
N CYS A 18 -5.04 10.09 -1.14
CA CYS A 18 -6.23 9.25 -1.15
C CYS A 18 -6.74 9.16 -2.59
N PHE A 19 -6.82 7.95 -3.12
CA PHE A 19 -7.32 7.70 -4.46
C PHE A 19 -8.70 7.04 -4.41
N PHE A 20 -9.70 7.73 -4.94
CA PHE A 20 -11.05 7.21 -5.12
C PHE A 20 -11.21 6.76 -6.57
N TYR A 21 -11.73 5.56 -6.78
CA TYR A 21 -11.95 4.95 -8.08
C TYR A 21 -13.38 4.45 -8.23
N ARG A 22 -13.79 4.21 -9.48
CA ARG A 22 -15.13 3.69 -9.83
C ARG A 22 -15.09 2.32 -10.51
N SER A 23 -13.91 1.85 -10.88
CA SER A 23 -13.72 0.54 -11.52
C SER A 23 -12.42 -0.12 -11.09
N GLU A 24 -12.37 -1.45 -11.22
CA GLU A 24 -11.16 -2.24 -11.00
C GLU A 24 -10.03 -1.88 -11.98
N GLU A 25 -10.40 -1.42 -13.19
CA GLU A 25 -9.43 -0.92 -14.17
C GLU A 25 -8.74 0.35 -13.68
N GLU A 26 -9.50 1.32 -13.16
CA GLU A 26 -8.93 2.54 -12.56
C GLU A 26 -8.04 2.21 -11.34
N HIS A 27 -8.48 1.29 -10.49
CA HIS A 27 -7.70 0.82 -9.34
C HIS A 27 -6.38 0.20 -9.79
N ARG A 28 -6.42 -0.78 -10.70
CA ARG A 28 -5.24 -1.44 -11.25
C ARG A 28 -4.28 -0.43 -11.87
N ASP A 29 -4.76 0.44 -12.75
CA ASP A 29 -3.89 1.32 -13.53
C ASP A 29 -3.11 2.29 -12.62
N VAL A 30 -3.77 2.84 -11.59
CA VAL A 30 -3.13 3.72 -10.61
C VAL A 30 -2.20 2.94 -9.69
N LEU A 31 -2.64 1.80 -9.19
CA LEU A 31 -1.86 0.99 -8.27
C LEU A 31 -0.58 0.47 -8.93
N SER A 32 -0.68 -0.06 -10.16
CA SER A 32 0.48 -0.57 -10.90
C SER A 32 1.56 0.49 -11.10
N ILE A 33 1.18 1.75 -11.35
CA ILE A 33 2.14 2.86 -11.45
C ILE A 33 2.78 3.14 -10.09
N TYR A 34 1.98 3.24 -9.03
CA TYR A 34 2.48 3.50 -7.68
C TYR A 34 3.46 2.42 -7.20
N LEU A 35 3.13 1.15 -7.43
CA LEU A 35 3.99 0.02 -7.06
C LEU A 35 5.26 -0.01 -7.93
N ARG A 36 5.14 0.18 -9.24
CA ARG A 36 6.30 0.23 -10.15
C ARG A 36 7.34 1.24 -9.69
N GLU A 37 6.92 2.48 -9.40
CA GLU A 37 7.83 3.54 -8.97
C GLU A 37 8.59 3.16 -7.70
N GLY A 38 7.90 2.52 -6.74
CA GLY A 38 8.54 2.02 -5.52
C GLY A 38 9.55 0.91 -5.80
N LEU A 39 9.19 -0.06 -6.64
CA LEU A 39 10.05 -1.18 -7.02
C LEU A 39 11.33 -0.69 -7.71
N GLU A 40 11.20 0.17 -8.72
CA GLU A 40 12.30 0.72 -9.51
C GLU A 40 13.24 1.61 -8.67
N ARG A 41 12.72 2.29 -7.64
CA ARG A 41 13.51 3.10 -6.71
C ARG A 41 14.12 2.31 -5.55
N ASN A 42 14.00 0.98 -5.58
CA ASN A 42 14.42 0.08 -4.51
C ASN A 42 13.77 0.42 -3.15
N GLU A 43 12.55 0.95 -3.14
CA GLU A 43 11.83 1.28 -1.91
C GLU A 43 11.07 0.04 -1.40
N LYS A 44 10.92 -0.06 -0.07
CA LYS A 44 10.09 -1.11 0.54
C LYS A 44 8.61 -0.79 0.28
N ILE A 45 7.88 -1.73 -0.28
CA ILE A 45 6.44 -1.66 -0.50
C ILE A 45 5.73 -2.47 0.56
N ILE A 46 4.72 -1.85 1.17
CA ILE A 46 3.80 -2.49 2.09
C ILE A 46 2.39 -2.26 1.57
N TYR A 47 1.72 -3.34 1.21
CA TYR A 47 0.34 -3.31 0.76
C TYR A 47 -0.56 -3.90 1.85
N ILE A 48 -1.46 -3.09 2.38
CA ILE A 48 -2.39 -3.48 3.44
C ILE A 48 -3.76 -3.77 2.83
N LEU A 49 -4.09 -5.05 2.77
CA LEU A 49 -5.28 -5.64 2.17
C LEU A 49 -6.50 -5.53 3.09
N ASP A 50 -7.67 -5.36 2.50
CA ASP A 50 -8.98 -5.41 3.17
C ASP A 50 -10.08 -5.97 2.25
N TYR A 51 -10.06 -5.60 0.98
CA TYR A 51 -10.97 -6.05 -0.07
C TYR A 51 -10.33 -7.05 -1.03
N HIS A 52 -9.10 -6.82 -1.48
CA HIS A 52 -8.40 -7.75 -2.38
C HIS A 52 -7.61 -8.83 -1.64
N ASP A 53 -7.25 -9.87 -2.38
CA ASP A 53 -6.28 -10.89 -1.97
C ASP A 53 -4.88 -10.56 -2.54
N PRO A 54 -3.80 -11.12 -1.94
CA PRO A 54 -2.44 -10.94 -2.46
C PRO A 54 -2.31 -11.34 -3.94
N GLU A 55 -2.98 -12.41 -4.36
CA GLU A 55 -2.92 -12.95 -5.71
C GLU A 55 -3.37 -11.92 -6.77
N THR A 56 -4.40 -11.13 -6.46
CA THR A 56 -4.89 -10.06 -7.32
C THR A 56 -3.84 -8.98 -7.52
N ILE A 57 -3.18 -8.55 -6.45
CA ILE A 57 -2.13 -7.53 -6.53
C ILE A 57 -0.89 -8.08 -7.25
N CYS A 58 -0.51 -9.33 -7.00
CA CYS A 58 0.56 -10.02 -7.72
C CYS A 58 0.27 -10.12 -9.23
N ARG A 59 -0.99 -10.38 -9.61
CA ARG A 59 -1.41 -10.39 -11.01
C ARG A 59 -1.26 -9.01 -11.65
N TYR A 60 -1.61 -7.93 -10.97
CA TYR A 60 -1.41 -6.57 -11.48
C TYR A 60 0.07 -6.26 -11.74
N LEU A 61 0.94 -6.64 -10.81
CA LEU A 61 2.39 -6.52 -10.98
C LEU A 61 2.89 -7.35 -12.16
N SER A 62 2.41 -8.57 -12.31
CA SER A 62 2.76 -9.47 -13.42
C SER A 62 2.33 -8.92 -14.78
N GLU A 63 1.10 -8.40 -14.88
CA GLU A 63 0.58 -7.71 -16.06
C GLU A 63 1.40 -6.45 -16.40
N ALA A 64 2.01 -5.81 -15.40
CA ALA A 64 2.92 -4.69 -15.56
C ALA A 64 4.40 -5.08 -15.82
N GLY A 65 4.72 -6.38 -15.91
CA GLY A 65 6.06 -6.88 -16.21
C GLY A 65 6.97 -7.13 -15.00
N PHE A 66 6.42 -7.11 -13.78
CA PHE A 66 7.14 -7.35 -12.54
C PHE A 66 6.86 -8.74 -11.97
N GLN A 67 7.90 -9.43 -11.50
CA GLN A 67 7.76 -10.73 -10.82
C GLN A 67 7.53 -10.49 -9.32
N ALA A 68 6.28 -10.50 -8.88
CA ALA A 68 5.93 -10.19 -7.49
C ALA A 68 6.66 -11.10 -6.49
N GLU A 69 6.82 -12.38 -6.81
CA GLU A 69 7.48 -13.39 -5.97
C GLU A 69 8.93 -12.99 -5.66
N HIS A 70 9.67 -12.49 -6.64
CA HIS A 70 11.04 -12.01 -6.43
C HIS A 70 11.10 -10.89 -5.38
N TYR A 71 10.15 -9.96 -5.42
CA TYR A 71 10.09 -8.85 -4.48
C TYR A 71 9.61 -9.28 -3.10
N MET A 72 8.77 -10.31 -3.00
CA MET A 72 8.41 -10.90 -1.71
C MET A 72 9.60 -11.63 -1.09
N ASP A 73 10.34 -12.42 -1.86
CA ASP A 73 11.48 -13.21 -1.40
C ASP A 73 12.64 -12.32 -0.92
N THR A 74 12.91 -11.23 -1.63
CA THR A 74 13.89 -10.20 -1.21
C THR A 74 13.39 -9.34 -0.06
N GLY A 75 12.11 -9.49 0.31
CA GLY A 75 11.46 -8.66 1.31
C GLY A 75 11.32 -7.21 0.87
N GLN A 76 11.30 -6.88 -0.42
CA GLN A 76 10.95 -5.55 -0.90
C GLN A 76 9.43 -5.34 -0.90
N LEU A 77 8.64 -6.38 -1.19
CA LEU A 77 7.17 -6.36 -1.14
C LEU A 77 6.66 -7.11 0.11
N LEU A 78 5.74 -6.52 0.85
CA LEU A 78 5.10 -7.12 2.01
C LEU A 78 3.59 -6.90 1.95
N PHE A 79 2.82 -7.98 2.03
CA PHE A 79 1.39 -7.94 2.24
C PHE A 79 1.07 -8.03 3.73
N LEU A 80 0.16 -7.17 4.19
CA LEU A 80 -0.46 -7.23 5.52
C LEU A 80 -1.97 -7.21 5.32
N PHE A 81 -2.72 -7.73 6.30
CA PHE A 81 -4.18 -7.58 6.33
C PHE A 81 -4.57 -6.50 7.35
N ALA A 82 -5.52 -5.64 7.00
CA ALA A 82 -5.95 -4.52 7.83
C ALA A 82 -6.51 -5.01 9.19
N ASP A 83 -7.34 -6.05 9.15
CA ASP A 83 -7.94 -6.74 10.30
C ASP A 83 -6.92 -7.47 11.18
N GLU A 84 -5.81 -7.93 10.62
CA GLU A 84 -4.71 -8.52 11.39
C GLU A 84 -3.70 -7.48 11.89
N SER A 85 -3.77 -6.23 11.41
CA SER A 85 -2.81 -5.16 11.72
C SER A 85 -3.44 -4.05 12.57
N TYR A 86 -3.73 -2.89 11.98
CA TYR A 86 -4.19 -1.71 12.71
C TYR A 86 -5.67 -1.78 13.12
N LEU A 87 -6.45 -2.72 12.56
CA LEU A 87 -7.83 -3.01 12.95
C LEU A 87 -7.96 -4.26 13.84
N ARG A 88 -6.85 -4.88 14.27
CA ARG A 88 -6.85 -6.09 15.12
C ARG A 88 -7.76 -6.01 16.36
N PRO A 89 -7.87 -4.87 17.07
CA PRO A 89 -8.82 -4.73 18.18
C PRO A 89 -10.30 -4.77 17.78
N GLY A 90 -10.62 -4.88 16.48
CA GLY A 90 -11.97 -4.82 15.92
C GLY A 90 -12.43 -3.41 15.53
N TYR A 91 -11.64 -2.38 15.84
CA TYR A 91 -11.96 -0.98 15.58
C TYR A 91 -10.74 -0.21 15.09
N PHE A 92 -10.96 0.91 14.40
CA PHE A 92 -9.90 1.80 13.94
C PHE A 92 -9.38 2.68 15.08
N ASN A 93 -8.06 2.66 15.26
CA ASN A 93 -7.35 3.57 16.14
C ASN A 93 -6.19 4.23 15.37
N PRO A 94 -6.20 5.56 15.17
CA PRO A 94 -5.12 6.29 14.50
C PRO A 94 -3.74 6.02 15.11
N SER A 95 -3.67 5.87 16.43
CA SER A 95 -2.41 5.54 17.11
C SER A 95 -1.85 4.17 16.70
N SER A 96 -2.71 3.19 16.41
CA SER A 96 -2.30 1.88 15.92
C SER A 96 -1.75 1.97 14.49
N MET A 97 -2.39 2.75 13.61
CA MET A 97 -1.90 2.99 12.25
C MET A 97 -0.53 3.71 12.27
N ILE A 98 -0.39 4.77 13.07
CA ILE A 98 0.88 5.49 13.22
C ILE A 98 1.97 4.56 13.78
N ALA A 99 1.64 3.72 14.77
CA ALA A 99 2.58 2.75 15.33
C ALA A 99 3.03 1.72 14.29
N LEU A 100 2.12 1.23 13.45
CA LEU A 100 2.43 0.33 12.33
C LEU A 100 3.41 1.00 11.35
N ILE A 101 3.07 2.19 10.84
CA ILE A 101 3.92 2.93 9.90
C ILE A 101 5.33 3.13 10.48
N ARG A 102 5.43 3.53 11.76
CA ARG A 102 6.72 3.73 12.44
C ARG A 102 7.50 2.43 12.56
N ALA A 103 6.85 1.34 12.97
CA ALA A 103 7.50 0.04 13.14
C ALA A 103 8.05 -0.47 11.80
N GLU A 104 7.26 -0.37 10.73
CA GLU A 104 7.65 -0.80 9.40
C GLU A 104 8.73 0.09 8.79
N GLY A 105 8.66 1.41 8.97
CA GLY A 105 9.73 2.34 8.58
C GLY A 105 11.08 1.98 9.22
N GLN A 106 11.07 1.67 10.52
CA GLN A 106 12.28 1.23 11.23
C GLN A 106 12.78 -0.14 10.74
N ARG A 107 11.87 -1.08 10.41
CA ARG A 107 12.24 -2.40 9.85
C ARG A 107 12.88 -2.24 8.48
N ALA A 108 12.26 -1.48 7.58
CA ALA A 108 12.78 -1.22 6.25
C ALA A 108 14.15 -0.54 6.27
N SER A 109 14.35 0.44 7.16
CA SER A 109 15.65 1.09 7.35
C SER A 109 16.73 0.10 7.79
N ARG A 110 16.43 -0.83 8.72
CA ARG A 110 17.37 -1.89 9.11
C ARG A 110 17.64 -2.91 8.00
N GLN A 111 16.71 -3.08 7.07
CA GLN A 111 16.86 -3.92 5.88
C GLN A 111 17.63 -3.22 4.75
N GLY A 112 17.95 -1.93 4.90
CA GLY A 112 18.72 -1.16 3.91
C GLY A 112 17.88 -0.51 2.81
N PHE A 113 16.55 -0.49 2.95
CA PHE A 113 15.69 0.21 2.00
C PHE A 113 15.76 1.74 2.24
N PRO A 114 15.82 2.56 1.17
CA PRO A 114 15.97 4.01 1.26
C PRO A 114 14.67 4.71 1.71
N ALA A 115 13.51 4.11 1.46
CA ALA A 115 12.19 4.62 1.86
C ALA A 115 11.15 3.48 1.95
N VAL A 116 9.97 3.81 2.47
CA VAL A 116 8.80 2.93 2.52
C VAL A 116 7.62 3.58 1.79
N ARG A 117 6.97 2.82 0.91
CA ARG A 117 5.65 3.12 0.34
C ARG A 117 4.61 2.23 0.98
N ILE A 118 3.51 2.83 1.39
CA ILE A 118 2.39 2.12 2.01
C ILE A 118 1.14 2.41 1.19
N ALA A 119 0.53 1.35 0.67
CA ALA A 119 -0.82 1.38 0.12
C ALA A 119 -1.74 0.63 1.08
N SER A 120 -2.89 1.21 1.42
CA SER A 120 -3.89 0.55 2.25
C SER A 120 -5.25 0.67 1.58
N GLU A 121 -5.98 -0.44 1.57
CA GLU A 121 -7.38 -0.45 1.22
C GLU A 121 -8.22 0.09 2.38
N MET A 122 -9.28 0.81 2.03
CA MET A 122 -10.13 1.55 2.98
C MET A 122 -11.59 1.10 2.91
N THR A 123 -11.87 -0.07 2.32
CA THR A 123 -13.25 -0.58 2.14
C THR A 123 -13.96 -0.79 3.47
N TRP A 124 -13.21 -1.06 4.55
CA TRP A 124 -13.68 -1.15 5.93
C TRP A 124 -14.37 0.12 6.44
N VAL A 125 -14.05 1.29 5.87
CA VAL A 125 -14.74 2.55 6.17
C VAL A 125 -16.20 2.47 5.69
N LEU A 126 -16.42 1.90 4.51
CA LEU A 126 -17.76 1.73 3.94
C LEU A 126 -18.58 0.70 4.72
N MET A 127 -17.92 -0.22 5.41
CA MET A 127 -18.56 -1.18 6.32
C MET A 127 -18.92 -0.57 7.69
N GLY A 128 -18.67 0.73 7.90
CA GLY A 128 -19.02 1.42 9.14
C GLY A 128 -18.26 0.93 10.36
N ARG A 129 -17.02 0.46 10.19
CA ARG A 129 -16.21 0.00 11.33
C ARG A 129 -16.06 1.13 12.36
N THR A 130 -16.21 0.77 13.63
CA THR A 130 -16.04 1.70 14.76
C THR A 130 -14.68 2.38 14.69
N GLY A 131 -14.64 3.70 14.93
CA GLY A 131 -13.42 4.49 14.87
C GLY A 131 -13.17 5.14 13.51
N SER A 132 -13.90 4.76 12.45
CA SER A 132 -13.79 5.37 11.11
C SER A 132 -14.03 6.88 11.09
N GLU A 133 -14.77 7.42 12.06
CA GLU A 133 -14.96 8.86 12.26
C GLU A 133 -13.69 9.62 12.67
N ARG A 134 -12.59 8.90 12.96
CA ARG A 134 -11.30 9.43 13.43
C ARG A 134 -10.21 9.42 12.36
N LEU A 135 -10.57 9.22 11.09
CA LEU A 135 -9.66 9.24 9.94
C LEU A 135 -9.10 10.63 9.65
#